data_AF-A0A2X2EYP4-F1
#
_entry.id   AF-A0A2X2EYP4-F1
#
_cell.length_a   1.000
_cell.length_b   1.000
_cell.length_c   1.000
_cell.angle_alpha   90.00
_cell.angle_beta   90.00
_cell.angle_gamma   90.00
#
_symmetry.space_group_name_H-M   'P 1'
#
loop_
_entity.id
_entity.type
_entity.pdbx_description
1 polymer ?
#
loop_
_entity_poly.entity_id
_entity_poly.type
_entity_poly.pdbx_seq_one_letter_code
_entity_poly.pdbx_strand_id
1 'polypeptide(L)' 'MTVNALKYRLASLDPPVKYTLESRGDVFVITLIDPRTPAKVERSLLNRHAANQELMNTIIEDAIHELRRKSSAVARDL' A
#
# COMPACT_ATOMS: atom_id res chain seq x y z
N MET A 1 -6.08 11.92 3.10
CA MET A 1 -5.42 11.83 1.78
C MET A 1 -6.50 11.38 0.81
N THR A 2 -6.70 12.06 -0.32
CA THR A 2 -7.68 11.60 -1.32
C THR A 2 -7.12 10.40 -2.09
N VAL A 3 -7.99 9.58 -2.71
CA VAL A 3 -7.56 8.46 -3.56
C VAL A 3 -6.62 8.92 -4.68
N ASN A 4 -6.87 10.10 -5.25
CA ASN A 4 -6.01 10.69 -6.27
C ASN A 4 -4.62 11.03 -5.72
N ALA A 5 -4.53 11.62 -4.52
CA ALA A 5 -3.25 11.93 -3.89
C ALA A 5 -2.43 10.66 -3.59
N LEU A 6 -3.08 9.59 -3.13
CA LEU A 6 -2.43 8.28 -2.95
C LEU A 6 -1.89 7.73 -4.27
N LYS A 7 -2.70 7.78 -5.34
CA LYS A 7 -2.30 7.34 -6.67
C LYS A 7 -1.03 8.03 -7.15
N TYR A 8 -1.00 9.36 -7.09
CA TYR A 8 0.16 10.15 -7.52
C TYR A 8 1.39 9.82 -6.69
N ARG A 9 1.23 9.74 -5.36
CA ARG A 9 2.32 9.41 -4.45
C ARG A 9 2.93 8.03 -4.74
N LEU A 10 2.10 7.00 -4.92
CA LEU A 10 2.61 5.65 -5.18
C LEU A 10 3.26 5.51 -6.57
N ALA A 11 2.74 6.25 -7.56
CA ALA A 11 3.30 6.29 -8.90
C ALA A 11 4.64 7.04 -8.97
N SER A 12 4.89 8.00 -8.07
CA SER A 12 6.15 8.75 -8.02
C SER A 12 7.28 8.04 -7.28
N LEU A 13 7.03 6.88 -6.66
CA LEU A 13 8.07 6.08 -6.03
C LEU A 13 8.95 5.40 -7.08
N ASP A 14 10.19 5.06 -6.72
CA ASP A 14 11.07 4.21 -7.55
C ASP A 14 11.43 2.93 -6.77
N PRO A 15 11.00 1.72 -7.23
CA PRO A 15 10.03 1.49 -8.30
C PRO A 15 8.64 2.07 -8.00
N PRO A 16 7.82 2.38 -9.01
CA PRO A 16 6.42 2.74 -8.77
C PRO A 16 5.70 1.58 -8.07
N VAL A 17 4.85 1.88 -7.10
CA VAL A 17 4.09 0.85 -6.37
C VAL A 17 2.69 0.76 -6.98
N LYS A 18 2.29 -0.44 -7.41
CA LYS A 18 0.91 -0.70 -7.85
C LYS A 18 0.03 -0.92 -6.63
N TYR A 19 -1.27 -0.64 -6.75
CA TYR A 19 -2.20 -0.82 -5.65
C TYR A 19 -3.60 -1.22 -6.10
N THR A 20 -4.35 -1.85 -5.20
CA THR A 20 -5.80 -2.02 -5.27
C THR A 20 -6.44 -1.46 -4.00
N LEU A 21 -7.67 -0.95 -4.15
CA LEU A 21 -8.49 -0.45 -3.05
C LEU A 21 -9.84 -1.15 -3.13
N GLU A 22 -10.26 -1.76 -2.04
CA GLU A 22 -11.53 -2.47 -1.96
C GLU A 22 -12.29 -2.06 -0.70
N SER A 23 -13.60 -1.82 -0.83
CA SER A 23 -14.47 -1.67 0.33
C SER A 23 -15.28 -2.95 0.50
N ARG A 24 -15.15 -3.59 1.67
CA ARG A 24 -15.81 -4.84 2.05
C ARG A 24 -16.64 -4.60 3.31
N GLY A 25 -17.86 -4.10 3.13
CA GLY A 25 -18.71 -3.70 4.25
C GLY A 25 -18.13 -2.49 4.99
N ASP A 26 -17.89 -2.62 6.30
CA ASP A 26 -17.27 -1.57 7.12
C ASP A 26 -15.73 -1.57 7.08
N VAL A 27 -15.13 -2.38 6.20
CA VAL A 27 -13.67 -2.50 6.08
C VAL A 27 -13.19 -1.96 4.74
N PHE A 28 -12.21 -1.08 4.79
CA PHE A 28 -11.42 -0.63 3.65
C PHE A 28 -10.11 -1.42 3.60
N VAL A 29 -9.85 -2.04 2.46
CA VAL A 29 -8.67 -2.88 2.21
C VAL A 29 -7.79 -2.21 1.15
N ILE A 30 -6.50 -2.12 1.47
CA ILE A 30 -5.46 -1.57 0.61
C ILE A 30 -4.43 -2.66 0.38
N THR A 31 -4.21 -3.01 -0.89
CA THR A 31 -3.16 -3.94 -1.27
C THR A 31 -2.11 -3.20 -2.08
N LEU A 32 -0.87 -3.22 -1.62
CA LEU A 32 0.30 -2.70 -2.33
C LEU A 32 1.07 -3.84 -2.97
N ILE A 33 1.51 -3.63 -4.21
CA ILE A 33 2.13 -4.65 -5.06
C ILE A 33 3.41 -4.06 -5.65
N ASP A 34 4.51 -4.77 -5.46
CA ASP A 34 5.77 -4.41 -6.13
C ASP A 34 5.69 -4.92 -7.59
N PRO A 35 5.95 -4.08 -8.60
CA PRO A 35 5.81 -4.51 -9.99
C PRO A 35 6.99 -5.36 -10.49
N ARG A 36 8.12 -5.41 -9.76
CA ARG A 36 9.34 -6.11 -10.17
C ARG A 36 9.45 -7.51 -9.54
N THR A 37 8.66 -7.78 -8.49
CA THR A 37 8.68 -9.03 -7.72
C THR A 37 7.25 -9.48 -7.41
N PRO A 38 6.99 -10.77 -7.11
CA PRO A 38 5.66 -11.22 -6.66
C PRO A 38 5.28 -10.74 -5.25
N ALA A 39 6.04 -9.81 -4.65
CA ALA A 39 5.78 -9.32 -3.30
C ALA A 39 4.53 -8.43 -3.23
N LYS A 40 3.74 -8.64 -2.18
CA LYS A 40 2.55 -7.84 -1.87
C LYS A 40 2.39 -7.63 -0.37
N VAL A 41 1.74 -6.52 -0.01
CA VAL A 41 1.38 -6.17 1.36
C VAL A 41 -0.07 -5.73 1.38
N GLU A 42 -0.86 -6.27 2.31
CA GLU A 42 -2.26 -5.92 2.52
C GLU A 42 -2.42 -5.21 3.87
N ARG A 43 -3.32 -4.21 3.90
CA ARG A 43 -3.76 -3.52 5.11
C ARG A 43 -5.27 -3.39 5.09
N SER A 44 -5.88 -3.66 6.22
CA SER A 44 -7.33 -3.57 6.42
C SER A 44 -7.60 -2.61 7.57
N LEU A 45 -8.53 -1.69 7.37
CA LEU A 45 -8.92 -0.71 8.36
C LEU A 45 -10.42 -0.47 8.28
N LEU A 46 -11.03 -0.05 9.39
CA LEU A 46 -12.45 0.26 9.40
C LEU A 46 -12.71 1.55 8.61
N ASN A 47 -13.81 1.64 7.87
CA ASN A 47 -14.12 2.79 7.01
C ASN A 47 -14.10 4.11 7.78
N ARG A 48 -14.58 4.10 9.04
CA ARG A 48 -14.51 5.25 9.94
C ARG A 48 -13.08 5.76 10.19
N HIS A 49 -12.09 4.88 10.15
CA HIS A 49 -10.67 5.23 10.28
C HIS A 49 -10.04 5.64 8.95
N ALA A 50 -10.62 5.25 7.81
CA ALA A 50 -10.14 5.64 6.49
C ALA A 50 -10.24 7.16 6.26
N ALA A 51 -11.19 7.82 6.93
CA ALA A 51 -11.35 9.27 6.92
C ALA A 51 -10.23 10.01 7.69
N ASN A 52 -9.52 9.34 8.61
CA ASN A 52 -8.39 9.92 9.31
C ASN A 52 -7.15 9.92 8.40
N GLN A 53 -6.83 11.10 7.87
CA GLN A 53 -5.73 11.28 6.92
C GLN A 53 -4.35 10.96 7.50
N GLU A 54 -4.10 11.33 8.75
CA GLU A 54 -2.80 11.11 9.39
C GLU A 54 -2.56 9.61 9.58
N LEU A 55 -3.54 8.92 10.16
CA LEU A 55 -3.51 7.47 10.32
C LEU A 55 -3.33 6.75 8.99
N MET A 56 -4.05 7.19 7.95
CA MET A 56 -3.93 6.61 6.62
C MET A 56 -2.52 6.77 6.03
N ASN A 57 -1.91 7.94 6.20
CA ASN A 57 -0.55 8.17 5.71
C ASN A 57 0.46 7.25 6.41
N THR A 58 0.38 7.11 7.73
CA THR A 58 1.25 6.21 8.51
C THR A 58 1.10 4.76 8.07
N ILE A 59 -0.15 4.28 7.93
CA ILE A 59 -0.42 2.90 7.47
C ILE A 59 0.19 2.64 6.09
N ILE A 60 0.06 3.59 5.16
CA ILE A 60 0.61 3.47 3.81
C ILE A 60 2.14 3.47 3.84
N GLU A 61 2.77 4.34 4.63
CA GLU A 61 4.24 4.40 4.77
C GLU A 61 4.81 3.10 5.30
N ASP A 62 4.23 2.58 6.38
CA ASP A 62 4.64 1.31 6.96
C ASP A 62 4.46 0.15 5.98
N ALA A 63 3.36 0.15 5.22
CA ALA A 63 3.09 -0.86 4.20
C ALA A 63 4.09 -0.79 3.03
N ILE A 64 4.49 0.41 2.60
CA ILE A 64 5.53 0.60 1.57
C ILE A 64 6.87 0.07 2.10
N HIS A 65 7.26 0.43 3.32
CA HIS A 65 8.51 -0.05 3.90
C HIS A 65 8.54 -1.58 4.03
N GLU A 66 7.44 -2.19 4.45
CA GLU A 66 7.32 -3.65 4.49
C GLU A 66 7.42 -4.26 3.09
N LEU A 67 6.75 -3.68 2.11
CA LEU A 67 6.78 -4.16 0.73
C LEU A 67 8.22 -4.18 0.21
N ARG A 68 8.98 -3.11 0.42
CA ARG A 68 10.38 -3.03 0.00
C ARG A 68 11.26 -4.08 0.66
N ARG A 69 11.08 -4.34 1.96
CA ARG A 69 11.80 -5.41 2.65
C ARG A 69 11.47 -6.78 2.05
N LYS A 70 10.19 -7.06 1.80
CA LYS A 70 9.74 -8.31 1.16
C LYS A 70 10.29 -8.47 -0.26
N SER A 71 10.18 -7.43 -1.08
CA SER A 71 10.71 -7.46 -2.46
C SER A 71 12.21 -7.68 -2.49
N SER A 72 12.97 -7.05 -1.58
CA SER A 72 14.42 -7.28 -1.51
C SER A 72 14.77 -8.70 -1.06
N ALA A 73 13.97 -9.32 -0.19
CA ALA A 73 14.18 -10.71 0.19
C ALA A 73 13.88 -11.65 -0.98
N VAL A 74 12.72 -11.49 -1.62
CA VAL A 74 12.32 -12.30 -2.78
C VAL A 74 13.31 -12.18 -3.93
N ALA A 75 13.83 -10.98 -4.22
CA ALA A 75 14.82 -10.78 -5.27
C ALA A 75 16.17 -11.46 -5.01
N ARG A 76 16.48 -11.81 -3.75
CA ARG A 76 17.70 -12.56 -3.39
C ARG A 76 17.53 -14.07 -3.52
N ASP A 77 16.28 -14.54 -3.54
CA ASP A 77 15.93 -15.96 -3.63
C ASP A 77 15.68 -16.41 -5.08
N LEU A 78 15.80 -15.49 -6.05
CA LEU A 78 15.67 -15.71 -7.50
C LEU A 78 17.05 -15.68 -8.18
#